data_AF-A0A1G0NX79-F1
#
_entry.id   AF-A0A1G0NX79-F1
#
_cell.length_a   1.000
_cell.length_b   1.000
_cell.length_c   1.000
_cell.angle_alpha   90.00
_cell.angle_beta   90.00
_cell.angle_gamma   90.00
#
_symmetry.space_group_name_H-M   'P 1'
#
loop_
_entity.id
_entity.type
_entity.pdbx_description
1 polymer ?
#
loop_
_entity_poly.entity_id
_entity_poly.type
_entity_poly.pdbx_seq_one_letter_code
_entity_poly.pdbx_strand_id
1 'polypeptide(L)'
;MEKTEEEEQPIYKYAKPFGKKEKVLNYTSNTYHLTRPKKVGAVMELIRECQPKTFEEWQQFYYEKAYTKTKIPIKVTKEILNELGERLYAKITETVIPEWTEAFKQITKQDCIDYIYELTIPRTYDGFLTEKSIVNDYLVKIFPIVKFEESDSDLDHSGDVDYIGWVGKKAFGIQIKPITANANFGNYKLTERMQANFEEFEDKYGGRVFVVFSSKVRNKKEIRNKEVLDEIAAEIKRLEGLSK
;
A
#
# COMPACT_ATOMS: atom_id res chain seq x y z
N MET A 1 25.74 -26.25 -33.90
CA MET A 1 25.09 -25.09 -33.26
C MET A 1 25.41 -25.19 -31.79
N GLU A 2 26.48 -24.53 -31.37
CA GLU A 2 26.79 -24.35 -29.95
C GLU A 2 25.71 -23.48 -29.32
N LYS A 3 25.07 -24.00 -28.27
CA LYS A 3 24.27 -23.18 -27.37
C LYS A 3 25.26 -22.34 -26.57
N THR A 4 25.27 -21.04 -26.79
CA THR A 4 25.86 -20.08 -25.85
C THR A 4 25.11 -20.19 -24.54
N GLU A 5 25.74 -20.79 -23.54
CA GLU A 5 25.35 -20.64 -22.13
C GLU A 5 25.61 -19.18 -21.75
N GLU A 6 24.54 -18.40 -21.57
CA GLU A 6 24.66 -17.09 -20.93
C GLU A 6 25.02 -17.35 -19.46
N GLU A 7 26.30 -17.11 -19.11
CA GLU A 7 26.74 -17.10 -17.72
C GLU A 7 25.97 -16.00 -16.97
N GLU A 8 25.06 -16.40 -16.08
CA GLU A 8 24.38 -15.49 -15.16
C GLU A 8 25.42 -14.75 -14.33
N GLN A 9 25.55 -13.43 -14.54
CA GLN A 9 26.48 -12.63 -13.76
C GLN A 9 26.09 -12.64 -12.27
N PRO A 10 27.05 -12.82 -11.35
CA PRO A 10 26.75 -12.88 -9.93
C PRO A 10 26.16 -11.54 -9.46
N ILE A 11 24.94 -11.60 -8.90
CA ILE A 11 24.26 -10.43 -8.34
C ILE A 11 24.97 -10.01 -7.06
N TYR A 12 25.80 -8.96 -7.14
CA TYR A 12 26.47 -8.38 -5.99
C TYR A 12 25.52 -7.52 -5.14
N LYS A 13 25.43 -7.80 -3.85
CA LYS A 13 24.60 -7.05 -2.91
C LYS A 13 25.39 -5.91 -2.26
N TYR A 14 25.17 -4.68 -2.73
CA TYR A 14 25.81 -3.47 -2.18
C TYR A 14 25.31 -3.08 -0.77
N ALA A 15 24.06 -3.41 -0.44
CA ALA A 15 23.47 -3.05 0.84
C ALA A 15 23.90 -4.02 1.96
N LYS A 16 24.47 -3.48 3.05
CA LYS A 16 24.77 -4.27 4.24
C LYS A 16 23.47 -4.73 4.95
N PRO A 17 23.43 -5.94 5.51
CA PRO A 17 22.32 -6.36 6.36
C PRO A 17 22.40 -5.71 7.75
N PHE A 18 21.26 -5.34 8.34
CA PHE A 18 21.22 -4.89 9.75
C PHE A 18 20.76 -6.00 10.73
N GLY A 19 20.49 -7.21 10.23
CA GLY A 19 20.12 -8.37 11.04
C GLY A 19 18.83 -8.14 11.84
N LYS A 20 18.78 -8.57 13.10
CA LYS A 20 17.60 -8.40 13.97
C LYS A 20 17.21 -6.93 14.20
N LYS A 21 18.15 -5.99 14.04
CA LYS A 21 17.91 -4.54 14.19
C LYS A 21 17.07 -3.95 13.05
N GLU A 22 17.05 -4.60 11.90
CA GLU A 22 16.32 -4.17 10.71
C GLU A 22 14.84 -3.89 11.03
N LYS A 23 14.21 -4.71 11.88
CA LYS A 23 12.80 -4.55 12.28
C LYS A 23 12.53 -3.21 12.96
N VAL A 24 13.35 -2.84 13.95
CA VAL A 24 13.17 -1.57 14.70
C VAL A 24 13.59 -0.36 13.86
N LEU A 25 14.64 -0.50 13.04
CA LEU A 25 15.07 0.56 12.12
C LEU A 25 13.98 0.86 11.09
N ASN A 26 13.39 -0.17 10.48
CA ASN A 26 12.33 -0.02 9.49
C ASN A 26 11.03 0.49 10.10
N TYR A 27 10.59 -0.06 11.24
CA TYR A 27 9.42 0.46 11.95
C TYR A 27 9.57 1.96 12.21
N THR A 28 10.69 2.37 12.81
CA THR A 28 10.90 3.76 13.22
C THR A 28 11.04 4.69 12.02
N SER A 29 11.85 4.31 11.02
CA SER A 29 12.03 5.10 9.80
C SER A 29 10.71 5.32 9.06
N ASN A 30 9.85 4.28 8.99
CA ASN A 30 8.54 4.37 8.35
C ASN A 30 7.56 5.24 9.15
N THR A 31 7.47 5.04 10.47
CA THR A 31 6.60 5.81 11.38
C THR A 31 6.92 7.29 11.32
N TYR A 32 8.20 7.66 11.29
CA TYR A 32 8.65 9.06 11.24
C TYR A 32 8.98 9.57 9.82
N HIS A 33 8.67 8.78 8.79
CA HIS A 33 8.78 9.17 7.39
C HIS A 33 10.16 9.68 6.96
N LEU A 34 11.23 9.13 7.54
CA LEU A 34 12.60 9.69 7.42
C LEU A 34 13.21 9.52 6.02
N THR A 35 12.73 8.56 5.24
CA THR A 35 13.22 8.26 3.88
C THR A 35 12.19 8.58 2.78
N ARG A 36 11.16 9.40 3.07
CA ARG A 36 10.18 9.82 2.05
C ARG A 36 10.82 10.80 1.04
N PRO A 37 10.24 10.97 -0.17
CA PRO A 37 10.77 11.91 -1.15
C PRO A 37 10.89 13.37 -0.68
N LYS A 38 10.10 13.77 0.32
CA LYS A 38 10.23 15.07 1.00
C LYS A 38 11.52 15.24 1.81
N LYS A 39 12.26 14.16 2.07
CA LYS A 39 13.50 14.12 2.88
C LYS A 39 14.71 13.74 2.03
N VAL A 40 14.56 12.77 1.14
CA VAL A 40 15.68 12.18 0.37
C VAL A 40 15.51 12.29 -1.15
N GLY A 41 14.49 13.00 -1.63
CA GLY A 41 14.17 13.04 -3.06
C GLY A 41 13.54 11.75 -3.58
N ALA A 42 13.10 11.76 -4.84
CA ALA A 42 12.44 10.61 -5.46
C ALA A 42 13.47 9.58 -5.97
N VAL A 43 14.11 8.88 -5.03
CA VAL A 43 15.22 7.94 -5.29
C VAL A 43 14.93 6.96 -6.43
N MET A 44 13.72 6.38 -6.49
CA MET A 44 13.33 5.45 -7.54
C MET A 44 13.15 6.10 -8.92
N GLU A 45 12.66 7.34 -8.99
CA GLU A 45 12.61 8.09 -10.25
C GLU A 45 14.05 8.39 -10.73
N LEU A 46 14.91 8.85 -9.82
CA LEU A 46 16.29 9.24 -10.11
C LEU A 46 17.14 8.06 -10.60
N ILE A 47 17.06 6.89 -9.96
CA ILE A 47 17.87 5.74 -10.38
C ILE A 47 17.41 5.18 -11.73
N ARG A 48 16.10 5.29 -12.03
CA ARG A 48 15.54 4.93 -13.35
C ARG A 48 15.93 5.93 -14.43
N GLU A 49 16.05 7.22 -14.10
CA GLU A 49 16.59 8.24 -15.00
C GLU A 49 18.09 8.01 -15.27
N CYS A 50 18.84 7.68 -14.22
CA CYS A 50 20.29 7.49 -14.29
C CYS A 50 20.70 6.23 -15.09
N GLN A 51 19.96 5.12 -14.97
CA GLN A 51 20.37 3.81 -15.51
C GLN A 51 21.86 3.47 -15.22
N PRO A 52 22.30 3.55 -13.94
CA PRO A 52 23.72 3.49 -13.60
C PRO A 52 24.30 2.10 -13.89
N LYS A 53 25.52 2.05 -14.43
CA LYS A 53 26.28 0.82 -14.66
C LYS A 53 27.09 0.42 -13.44
N THR A 54 27.43 1.36 -12.58
CA THR A 54 28.17 1.12 -11.32
C THR A 54 27.49 1.79 -10.13
N PHE A 55 27.82 1.33 -8.92
CA PHE A 55 27.33 1.95 -7.70
C PHE A 55 27.90 3.37 -7.50
N GLU A 56 29.15 3.60 -7.92
CA GLU A 56 29.81 4.90 -7.86
C GLU A 56 29.12 5.91 -8.77
N GLU A 57 28.75 5.50 -9.99
CA GLU A 57 27.97 6.31 -10.92
C GLU A 57 26.63 6.71 -10.31
N TRP A 58 25.92 5.74 -9.71
CA TRP A 58 24.67 6.02 -9.00
C TRP A 58 24.86 7.01 -7.85
N GLN A 59 25.88 6.80 -7.01
CA GLN A 59 26.13 7.64 -5.85
C GLN A 59 26.43 9.09 -6.27
N GLN A 60 27.26 9.27 -7.30
CA GLN A 60 27.57 10.58 -7.84
C GLN A 60 26.33 11.25 -8.42
N PHE A 61 25.60 10.55 -9.30
CA PHE A 61 24.38 11.08 -9.91
C PHE A 61 23.34 11.49 -8.87
N TYR A 62 23.13 10.66 -7.83
CA TYR A 62 22.21 10.95 -6.75
C TYR A 62 22.57 12.27 -6.05
N TYR A 63 23.81 12.48 -5.62
CA TYR A 63 24.20 13.73 -4.96
C TYR A 63 24.21 14.93 -5.92
N GLU A 64 24.34 14.73 -7.22
CA GLU A 64 24.23 15.81 -8.20
C GLU A 64 22.78 16.24 -8.44
N LYS A 65 21.84 15.28 -8.51
CA LYS A 65 20.48 15.48 -9.01
C LYS A 65 19.38 15.40 -7.96
N ALA A 66 19.65 14.85 -6.78
CA ALA A 66 18.62 14.67 -5.76
C ALA A 66 18.23 15.99 -5.07
N TYR A 67 16.94 16.30 -5.12
CA TYR A 67 16.32 17.41 -4.37
C TYR A 67 15.10 16.90 -3.61
N THR A 68 14.81 17.49 -2.45
CA THR A 68 13.59 17.19 -1.69
C THR A 68 12.35 17.55 -2.49
N LYS A 69 11.34 16.66 -2.51
CA LYS A 69 10.03 16.93 -3.16
C LYS A 69 9.14 17.79 -2.25
N THR A 70 9.58 19.01 -1.95
CA THR A 70 8.91 20.02 -1.13
C THR A 70 8.59 21.27 -1.97
N LYS A 71 7.75 22.19 -1.47
CA LYS A 71 7.44 23.45 -2.18
C LYS A 71 8.69 24.26 -2.53
N ILE A 72 9.67 24.25 -1.63
CA ILE A 72 11.01 24.80 -1.83
C ILE A 72 11.96 23.60 -1.78
N PRO A 73 12.45 23.10 -2.93
CA PRO A 73 13.38 21.97 -2.97
C PRO A 73 14.75 22.34 -2.40
N ILE A 74 15.34 21.45 -1.61
CA ILE A 74 16.71 21.56 -1.11
C ILE A 74 17.50 20.40 -1.67
N LYS A 75 18.73 20.66 -2.13
CA LYS A 75 19.64 19.63 -2.64
C LYS A 75 19.96 18.65 -1.52
N VAL A 76 19.82 17.35 -1.78
CA VAL A 76 20.14 16.32 -0.80
C VAL A 76 21.65 16.12 -0.77
N THR A 77 22.24 16.20 0.41
CA THR A 77 23.69 16.02 0.62
C THR A 77 23.96 14.86 1.58
N LYS A 78 25.23 14.47 1.71
CA LYS A 78 25.65 13.46 2.68
C LYS A 78 25.33 13.90 4.11
N GLU A 79 25.44 15.19 4.40
CA GLU A 79 25.13 15.78 5.71
C GLU A 79 23.64 15.64 6.03
N ILE A 80 22.75 15.85 5.05
CA ILE A 80 21.31 15.62 5.23
C ILE A 80 21.04 14.14 5.52
N LEU A 81 21.72 13.20 4.84
CA LEU A 81 21.55 11.78 5.12
C LEU A 81 22.06 11.39 6.52
N ASN A 82 23.18 11.98 6.96
CA ASN A 82 23.70 11.77 8.33
C ASN A 82 22.72 12.31 9.38
N GLU A 83 22.19 13.53 9.19
CA GLU A 83 21.20 14.17 10.05
C GLU A 83 19.92 13.33 10.17
N LEU A 84 19.45 12.73 9.07
CA LEU A 84 18.33 11.80 9.09
C LEU A 84 18.65 10.52 9.90
N GLY A 85 19.90 10.05 9.85
CA GLY A 85 20.38 8.93 10.68
C GLY A 85 20.42 9.27 12.17
N GLU A 86 20.86 10.47 12.53
CA GLU A 86 20.84 10.98 13.91
C GLU A 86 19.40 11.12 14.43
N ARG A 87 18.48 11.65 13.60
CA ARG A 87 17.05 11.69 13.93
C ARG A 87 16.46 10.30 14.12
N LEU A 88 16.82 9.33 13.27
CA LEU A 88 16.39 7.94 13.45
C LEU A 88 16.85 7.40 14.79
N TYR A 89 18.11 7.62 15.15
CA TYR A 89 18.66 7.21 16.44
C TYR A 89 17.89 7.85 17.61
N ALA A 90 17.71 9.17 17.60
CA ALA A 90 16.97 9.89 18.65
C ALA A 90 15.53 9.36 18.79
N LYS A 91 14.81 9.13 17.69
CA LYS A 91 13.45 8.54 17.74
C LYS A 91 13.42 7.14 18.33
N ILE A 92 14.43 6.32 18.03
CA ILE A 92 14.53 4.99 18.63
C ILE A 92 14.77 5.11 20.13
N THR A 93 15.76 5.90 20.56
CA THR A 93 16.21 5.93 21.95
C THR A 93 15.27 6.71 22.88
N GLU A 94 14.70 7.81 22.42
CA GLU A 94 13.91 8.73 23.24
C GLU A 94 12.41 8.42 23.21
N THR A 95 11.93 7.64 22.23
CA THR A 95 10.50 7.36 22.07
C THR A 95 10.21 5.87 21.97
N VAL A 96 10.72 5.19 20.93
CA VAL A 96 10.34 3.80 20.65
C VAL A 96 10.79 2.85 21.75
N ILE A 97 12.04 2.96 22.23
CA ILE A 97 12.56 2.12 23.30
C ILE A 97 11.73 2.28 24.59
N PRO A 98 11.50 3.50 25.12
CA PRO A 98 10.64 3.69 26.29
C PRO A 98 9.23 3.11 26.12
N GLU A 99 8.55 3.44 25.02
CA GLU A 99 7.17 3.00 24.77
C GLU A 99 7.05 1.48 24.68
N TRP A 100 7.95 0.85 23.90
CA TRP A 100 7.92 -0.60 23.73
C TRP A 100 8.34 -1.33 24.98
N THR A 101 9.33 -0.80 25.71
CA THR A 101 9.74 -1.37 26.99
C THR A 101 8.58 -1.39 27.97
N GLU A 102 7.79 -0.32 28.02
CA GLU A 102 6.59 -0.27 28.85
C GLU A 102 5.52 -1.27 28.38
N ALA A 103 5.24 -1.32 27.07
CA ALA A 103 4.31 -2.29 26.51
C ALA A 103 4.72 -3.75 26.79
N PHE A 104 6.01 -4.07 26.65
CA PHE A 104 6.54 -5.41 26.94
C PHE A 104 6.48 -5.78 28.42
N LYS A 105 6.55 -4.80 29.34
CA LYS A 105 6.37 -5.05 30.77
C LYS A 105 4.91 -5.29 31.14
N GLN A 106 3.99 -4.63 30.44
CA GLN A 106 2.55 -4.68 30.75
C GLN A 106 1.82 -5.83 30.05
N ILE A 107 2.36 -6.36 28.95
CA ILE A 107 1.68 -7.41 28.17
C ILE A 107 1.42 -8.66 29.01
N THR A 108 0.16 -9.09 29.04
CA THR A 108 -0.27 -10.27 29.75
C THR A 108 -0.59 -11.40 28.79
N LYS A 109 -0.68 -12.63 29.32
CA LYS A 109 -1.21 -13.77 28.56
C LYS A 109 -2.63 -13.52 28.06
N GLN A 110 -3.45 -12.80 28.85
CA GLN A 110 -4.83 -12.51 28.49
C GLN A 110 -4.89 -11.57 27.29
N ASP A 111 -4.05 -10.53 27.24
CA ASP A 111 -3.97 -9.63 26.08
C ASP A 111 -3.69 -10.39 24.78
N CYS A 112 -2.80 -11.39 24.83
CA CYS A 112 -2.50 -12.24 23.68
C CYS A 112 -3.70 -13.11 23.25
N ILE A 113 -4.44 -13.69 24.21
CA ILE A 113 -5.63 -14.50 23.94
C ILE A 113 -6.74 -13.62 23.35
N ASP A 114 -7.01 -12.49 23.99
CA ASP A 114 -8.01 -11.52 23.56
C ASP A 114 -7.67 -10.98 22.18
N TYR A 115 -6.40 -10.64 21.91
CA TYR A 115 -6.00 -10.15 20.59
C TYR A 115 -6.29 -11.16 19.48
N ILE A 116 -6.03 -12.45 19.69
CA ILE A 116 -6.36 -13.50 18.70
C ILE A 116 -7.87 -13.64 18.54
N TYR A 117 -8.63 -13.62 19.63
CA TYR A 117 -10.10 -13.68 19.57
C TYR A 117 -10.68 -12.47 18.84
N GLU A 118 -10.29 -11.27 19.24
CA GLU A 118 -10.69 -9.99 18.66
C GLU A 118 -10.38 -9.92 17.16
N LEU A 119 -9.18 -10.34 16.74
CA LEU A 119 -8.83 -10.42 15.33
C LEU A 119 -9.72 -11.39 14.55
N THR A 120 -10.08 -12.52 15.15
CA THR A 120 -10.71 -13.64 14.44
C THR A 120 -12.21 -13.51 14.36
N ILE A 121 -12.87 -13.04 15.43
CA ILE A 121 -14.33 -13.07 15.55
C ILE A 121 -14.93 -11.65 15.44
N PRO A 122 -14.71 -10.70 16.38
CA PRO A 122 -15.26 -9.35 16.26
C PRO A 122 -14.79 -8.60 15.01
N ARG A 123 -13.48 -8.58 14.73
CA ARG A 123 -12.95 -7.75 13.64
C ARG A 123 -13.31 -8.26 12.26
N THR A 124 -13.41 -9.57 12.06
CA THR A 124 -13.88 -10.14 10.79
C THR A 124 -15.35 -9.82 10.56
N TYR A 125 -16.18 -9.90 11.61
CA TYR A 125 -17.58 -9.52 11.53
C TYR A 125 -17.77 -8.01 11.26
N ASP A 126 -16.99 -7.15 11.92
CA ASP A 126 -16.98 -5.71 11.67
C ASP A 126 -16.54 -5.37 10.23
N GLY A 127 -15.56 -6.12 9.70
CA GLY A 127 -15.12 -6.04 8.31
C GLY A 127 -16.27 -6.36 7.35
N PHE A 128 -16.88 -7.53 7.51
CA PHE A 128 -18.04 -7.99 6.74
C PHE A 128 -19.21 -6.99 6.76
N LEU A 129 -19.57 -6.45 7.93
CA LEU A 129 -20.61 -5.43 8.04
C LEU A 129 -20.23 -4.13 7.31
N THR A 130 -18.95 -3.77 7.35
CA THR A 130 -18.44 -2.58 6.64
C THR A 130 -18.55 -2.77 5.14
N GLU A 131 -18.08 -3.91 4.62
CA GLU A 131 -18.14 -4.25 3.21
C GLU A 131 -19.60 -4.25 2.72
N LYS A 132 -20.50 -4.96 3.42
CA LYS A 132 -21.93 -4.99 3.08
C LYS A 132 -22.58 -3.61 3.08
N SER A 133 -22.27 -2.77 4.06
CA SER A 133 -22.85 -1.43 4.11
C SER A 133 -22.33 -0.56 2.97
N ILE A 134 -21.03 -0.60 2.66
CA ILE A 134 -20.48 0.17 1.53
C ILE A 134 -21.09 -0.27 0.20
N VAL A 135 -21.27 -1.56 -0.03
CA VAL A 135 -21.88 -2.02 -1.27
C VAL A 135 -23.38 -1.72 -1.31
N ASN A 136 -24.14 -2.22 -0.34
CA ASN A 136 -25.61 -2.18 -0.40
C ASN A 136 -26.19 -0.79 -0.09
N ASP A 137 -25.56 -0.04 0.83
CA ASP A 137 -26.08 1.27 1.21
C ASP A 137 -25.56 2.42 0.36
N TYR A 138 -24.46 2.21 -0.39
CA TYR A 138 -23.85 3.24 -1.24
C TYR A 138 -23.75 2.82 -2.70
N LEU A 139 -22.90 1.85 -3.04
CA LEU A 139 -22.56 1.56 -4.45
C LEU A 139 -23.76 1.11 -5.26
N VAL A 140 -24.64 0.25 -4.72
CA VAL A 140 -25.89 -0.16 -5.37
C VAL A 140 -26.80 1.03 -5.67
N LYS A 141 -26.85 2.03 -4.78
CA LYS A 141 -27.70 3.22 -4.98
C LYS A 141 -27.13 4.18 -6.01
N ILE A 142 -25.81 4.28 -6.10
CA ILE A 142 -25.10 5.14 -7.05
C ILE A 142 -25.09 4.50 -8.45
N PHE A 143 -24.92 3.18 -8.53
CA PHE A 143 -24.83 2.41 -9.76
C PHE A 143 -25.93 1.33 -9.84
N PRO A 144 -27.21 1.72 -9.96
CA PRO A 144 -28.33 0.77 -9.89
C PRO A 144 -28.38 -0.23 -11.05
N ILE A 145 -27.64 0.01 -12.13
CA ILE A 145 -27.53 -0.89 -13.28
C ILE A 145 -26.52 -2.01 -13.08
N VAL A 146 -25.64 -1.89 -12.08
CA VAL A 146 -24.59 -2.87 -11.79
C VAL A 146 -25.12 -3.90 -10.81
N LYS A 147 -24.91 -5.18 -11.13
CA LYS A 147 -25.17 -6.28 -10.18
C LYS A 147 -23.90 -6.52 -9.38
N PHE A 148 -23.95 -6.21 -8.08
CA PHE A 148 -22.86 -6.48 -7.16
C PHE A 148 -23.01 -7.85 -6.51
N GLU A 149 -21.90 -8.60 -6.47
CA GLU A 149 -21.81 -9.93 -5.85
C GLU A 149 -20.56 -9.99 -4.97
N GLU A 150 -20.64 -10.71 -3.86
CA GLU A 150 -19.46 -11.07 -3.05
C GLU A 150 -18.52 -11.93 -3.92
N SER A 151 -17.22 -11.69 -3.84
CA SER A 151 -16.23 -12.53 -4.52
C SER A 151 -16.29 -13.97 -4.01
N ASP A 152 -15.93 -14.93 -4.87
CA ASP A 152 -15.77 -16.32 -4.45
C ASP A 152 -14.47 -16.50 -3.65
N SER A 153 -14.35 -17.65 -2.98
CA SER A 153 -13.17 -17.94 -2.18
C SER A 153 -11.89 -17.86 -3.01
N ASP A 154 -11.89 -18.29 -4.28
CA ASP A 154 -10.67 -18.37 -5.09
C ASP A 154 -10.13 -16.98 -5.47
N LEU A 155 -11.03 -16.01 -5.69
CA LEU A 155 -10.69 -14.60 -5.87
C LEU A 155 -10.36 -13.90 -4.54
N ASP A 156 -10.98 -14.35 -3.44
CA ASP A 156 -10.78 -13.82 -2.09
C ASP A 156 -9.73 -14.58 -1.26
N HIS A 157 -9.00 -15.54 -1.84
CA HIS A 157 -7.99 -16.33 -1.11
C HIS A 157 -6.90 -15.46 -0.47
N SER A 158 -6.80 -14.21 -0.92
CA SER A 158 -5.83 -13.22 -0.44
C SER A 158 -6.43 -11.94 0.14
N GLY A 159 -7.75 -11.75 0.15
CA GLY A 159 -8.38 -10.50 0.62
C GLY A 159 -8.06 -9.27 -0.25
N ASP A 160 -8.00 -9.48 -1.57
CA ASP A 160 -7.61 -8.47 -2.56
C ASP A 160 -8.76 -8.04 -3.49
N VAL A 161 -9.86 -8.79 -3.55
CA VAL A 161 -11.11 -8.37 -4.20
C VAL A 161 -12.27 -8.83 -3.34
N ASP A 162 -13.03 -7.91 -2.73
CA ASP A 162 -14.14 -8.26 -1.82
C ASP A 162 -15.47 -8.41 -2.59
N TYR A 163 -15.65 -7.64 -3.67
CA TYR A 163 -16.89 -7.63 -4.46
C TYR A 163 -16.60 -7.54 -5.97
N ILE A 164 -17.51 -8.10 -6.74
CA ILE A 164 -17.55 -8.07 -8.20
C ILE A 164 -18.76 -7.23 -8.63
N GLY A 165 -18.52 -6.23 -9.47
CA GLY A 165 -19.56 -5.42 -10.12
C GLY A 165 -19.75 -5.83 -11.58
N TRP A 166 -20.86 -6.51 -11.88
CA TRP A 166 -21.15 -7.00 -13.24
C TRP A 166 -21.77 -5.92 -14.13
N VAL A 167 -21.21 -5.81 -15.33
CA VAL A 167 -21.69 -4.98 -16.45
C VAL A 167 -21.84 -5.89 -17.67
N GLY A 168 -23.05 -6.42 -17.87
CA GLY A 168 -23.29 -7.44 -18.89
C GLY A 168 -22.54 -8.74 -18.60
N LYS A 169 -21.62 -9.15 -19.49
CA LYS A 169 -20.77 -10.35 -19.32
C LYS A 169 -19.38 -10.04 -18.77
N LYS A 170 -19.08 -8.76 -18.53
CA LYS A 170 -17.80 -8.29 -17.99
C LYS A 170 -18.01 -7.80 -16.56
N ALA A 171 -16.93 -7.68 -15.80
CA ALA A 171 -17.01 -7.17 -14.45
C ALA A 171 -15.78 -6.35 -14.05
N PHE A 172 -15.98 -5.47 -13.08
CA PHE A 172 -14.91 -4.78 -12.36
C PHE A 172 -14.86 -5.27 -10.91
N GLY A 173 -13.70 -5.17 -10.27
CA GLY A 173 -13.49 -5.60 -8.89
C GLY A 173 -13.55 -4.42 -7.92
N ILE A 174 -13.90 -4.70 -6.68
CA ILE A 174 -13.90 -3.72 -5.58
C ILE A 174 -13.14 -4.34 -4.41
N GLN A 175 -12.10 -3.64 -3.95
CA GLN A 175 -11.49 -3.87 -2.66
C GLN A 175 -11.85 -2.74 -1.70
N ILE A 176 -12.49 -3.05 -0.59
CA ILE A 176 -12.85 -2.13 0.46
C ILE A 176 -11.76 -2.21 1.55
N LYS A 177 -11.21 -1.05 1.94
CA LYS A 177 -10.29 -0.98 3.08
C LYS A 177 -10.81 0.03 4.11
N PRO A 178 -11.02 -0.40 5.36
CA PRO A 178 -11.42 0.52 6.41
C PRO A 178 -10.24 1.42 6.78
N ILE A 179 -10.55 2.68 7.05
CA ILE A 179 -9.59 3.71 7.39
C ILE A 179 -10.09 4.52 8.58
N THR A 180 -9.14 5.03 9.37
CA THR A 180 -9.45 6.01 10.41
C THR A 180 -9.67 7.39 9.79
N ALA A 181 -10.56 8.19 10.38
CA ALA A 181 -10.96 9.48 9.82
C ALA A 181 -9.80 10.50 9.64
N ASN A 182 -8.67 10.27 10.32
CA ASN A 182 -7.47 11.12 10.29
C ASN A 182 -6.30 10.53 9.48
N ALA A 183 -6.48 9.37 8.83
CA ALA A 183 -5.40 8.77 8.04
C ALA A 183 -5.17 9.57 6.73
N ASN A 184 -3.91 9.90 6.43
CA ASN A 184 -3.53 10.48 5.15
C ASN A 184 -3.47 9.38 4.08
N PHE A 185 -4.48 9.31 3.20
CA PHE A 185 -4.65 8.24 2.20
C PHE A 185 -3.61 8.24 1.08
N GLY A 186 -2.91 9.37 0.86
CA GLY A 186 -1.91 9.52 -0.20
C GLY A 186 -0.66 8.63 -0.07
N ASN A 187 -0.60 7.75 0.93
CA ASN A 187 0.48 6.79 1.15
C ASN A 187 0.06 5.31 1.01
N TYR A 188 -1.22 5.02 0.69
CA TYR A 188 -1.62 3.64 0.39
C TYR A 188 -0.91 3.19 -0.88
N LYS A 189 -0.12 2.12 -0.78
CA LYS A 189 0.56 1.50 -1.91
C LYS A 189 0.07 0.07 -2.03
N LEU A 190 -0.37 -0.31 -3.23
CA LEU A 190 -0.59 -1.69 -3.57
C LEU A 190 0.73 -2.45 -3.38
N THR A 191 0.65 -3.63 -2.78
CA THR A 191 1.79 -4.54 -2.75
C THR A 191 1.95 -5.17 -4.13
N GLU A 192 3.15 -5.64 -4.50
CA GLU A 192 3.38 -6.35 -5.78
C GLU A 192 2.43 -7.53 -5.94
N ARG A 193 2.16 -8.26 -4.85
CA ARG A 193 1.19 -9.36 -4.79
C ARG A 193 -0.23 -8.90 -5.12
N MET A 194 -0.69 -7.81 -4.49
CA MET A 194 -2.03 -7.25 -4.76
C MET A 194 -2.15 -6.77 -6.20
N GLN A 195 -1.09 -6.15 -6.72
CA GLN A 195 -1.08 -5.67 -8.10
C GLN A 195 -1.18 -6.83 -9.10
N ALA A 196 -0.41 -7.91 -8.89
CA ALA A 196 -0.51 -9.12 -9.72
C ALA A 196 -1.91 -9.72 -9.69
N ASN A 197 -2.56 -9.76 -8.51
CA ASN A 197 -3.93 -10.24 -8.38
C ASN A 197 -4.95 -9.34 -9.11
N PHE A 198 -4.72 -8.02 -9.13
CA PHE A 198 -5.58 -7.08 -9.87
C PHE A 198 -5.43 -7.27 -11.38
N GLU A 199 -4.21 -7.51 -11.84
CA GLU A 199 -3.92 -7.81 -13.25
C GLU A 199 -4.59 -9.13 -13.67
N GLU A 200 -4.49 -10.19 -12.86
CA GLU A 200 -5.18 -11.47 -13.11
C GLU A 200 -6.71 -11.30 -13.14
N PHE A 201 -7.27 -10.50 -12.23
CA PHE A 201 -8.69 -10.17 -12.25
C PHE A 201 -9.08 -9.46 -13.55
N GLU A 202 -8.30 -8.46 -13.97
CA GLU A 202 -8.56 -7.69 -15.19
C GLU A 202 -8.48 -8.58 -16.44
N ASP A 203 -7.54 -9.51 -16.52
CA ASP A 203 -7.43 -10.48 -17.61
C ASP A 203 -8.65 -11.41 -17.66
N LYS A 204 -9.13 -11.88 -16.50
CA LYS A 204 -10.27 -12.80 -16.38
C LYS A 204 -11.60 -12.11 -16.69
N TYR A 205 -11.85 -10.93 -16.13
CA TYR A 205 -13.17 -10.28 -16.15
C TYR A 205 -13.24 -9.08 -17.11
N GLY A 206 -12.10 -8.63 -17.63
CA GLY A 206 -11.96 -7.51 -18.56
C GLY A 206 -12.10 -6.13 -17.95
N GLY A 207 -12.27 -6.01 -16.64
CA GLY A 207 -12.43 -4.75 -15.91
C GLY A 207 -11.46 -4.61 -14.74
N ARG A 208 -11.15 -3.37 -14.41
CA ARG A 208 -10.17 -3.01 -13.38
C ARG A 208 -10.68 -3.29 -11.96
N VAL A 209 -9.77 -3.37 -10.99
CA VAL A 209 -10.09 -3.43 -9.56
C VAL A 209 -9.93 -2.06 -8.92
N PHE A 210 -10.92 -1.62 -8.16
CA PHE A 210 -10.93 -0.31 -7.48
C PHE A 210 -10.80 -0.48 -5.97
N VAL A 211 -9.91 0.30 -5.35
CA VAL A 211 -9.78 0.35 -3.89
C VAL A 211 -10.68 1.44 -3.34
N VAL A 212 -11.67 1.07 -2.53
CA VAL A 212 -12.62 1.95 -1.86
C VAL A 212 -12.23 2.09 -0.39
N PHE A 213 -11.89 3.31 0.02
CA PHE A 213 -11.61 3.60 1.42
C PHE A 213 -12.88 3.96 2.17
N SER A 214 -13.18 3.20 3.21
CA SER A 214 -14.37 3.37 4.03
C SER A 214 -14.04 3.84 5.43
N SER A 215 -14.80 4.76 5.98
CA SER A 215 -14.69 5.13 7.40
C SER A 215 -16.06 5.25 8.04
N LYS A 216 -16.10 5.18 9.37
CA LYS A 216 -17.31 5.53 10.12
C LYS A 216 -17.30 7.03 10.43
N VAL A 217 -18.33 7.74 9.98
CA VAL A 217 -18.64 9.13 10.38
C VAL A 217 -19.89 9.10 11.23
N ARG A 218 -19.74 9.42 12.52
CA ARG A 218 -20.81 9.27 13.53
C ARG A 218 -21.33 7.82 13.53
N ASN A 219 -22.50 7.60 12.94
CA ASN A 219 -23.18 6.29 12.86
C ASN A 219 -23.35 5.77 11.43
N LYS A 220 -22.74 6.41 10.42
CA LYS A 220 -22.82 5.96 9.02
C LYS A 220 -21.43 5.62 8.49
N LYS A 221 -21.33 4.54 7.73
CA LYS A 221 -20.14 4.25 6.91
C LYS A 221 -20.16 5.21 5.73
N GLU A 222 -19.02 5.70 5.30
CA GLU A 222 -18.88 6.61 4.15
C GLU A 222 -17.62 6.27 3.35
N ILE A 223 -17.72 6.36 2.02
CA ILE A 223 -16.57 6.32 1.11
C ILE A 223 -15.79 7.64 1.22
N ARG A 224 -14.47 7.58 1.39
CA ARG A 224 -13.61 8.77 1.59
C ARG A 224 -12.90 9.24 0.33
N ASN A 225 -12.40 8.33 -0.50
CA ASN A 225 -11.84 8.64 -1.80
C ASN A 225 -12.97 8.79 -2.82
N LYS A 226 -13.66 9.93 -2.81
CA LYS A 226 -14.85 10.15 -3.65
C LYS A 226 -14.55 10.04 -5.15
N GLU A 227 -13.32 10.36 -5.56
CA GLU A 227 -12.82 10.22 -6.93
C GLU A 227 -12.96 8.81 -7.49
N VAL A 228 -12.93 7.77 -6.63
CA VAL A 228 -13.10 6.38 -7.06
C VAL A 228 -14.47 6.13 -7.68
N LEU A 229 -15.49 6.91 -7.30
CA LEU A 229 -16.82 6.80 -7.87
C LEU A 229 -16.85 7.26 -9.32
N ASP A 230 -16.10 8.31 -9.66
CA ASP A 230 -15.99 8.79 -11.04
C ASP A 230 -15.20 7.78 -11.89
N GLU A 231 -14.16 7.15 -11.33
CA GLU A 231 -13.40 6.10 -11.98
C GLU A 231 -14.24 4.85 -12.26
N ILE A 232 -15.03 4.40 -11.27
CA ILE A 232 -15.98 3.29 -11.43
C ILE A 232 -17.03 3.65 -12.50
N ALA A 233 -17.56 4.87 -12.49
CA ALA A 233 -18.53 5.31 -13.49
C ALA A 233 -17.95 5.30 -14.92
N ALA A 234 -16.71 5.73 -15.08
CA ALA A 234 -16.00 5.68 -16.36
C ALA A 234 -15.74 4.23 -16.81
N GLU A 235 -15.41 3.34 -15.87
CA GLU A 235 -15.19 1.93 -16.15
C GLU A 235 -16.47 1.21 -16.57
N ILE A 236 -17.59 1.49 -15.91
CA ILE A 236 -18.90 0.95 -16.31
C ILE A 236 -19.19 1.30 -17.77
N LYS A 237 -19.03 2.57 -18.16
CA LYS A 237 -19.22 3.01 -19.56
C LYS A 237 -18.28 2.31 -20.54
N ARG A 238 -17.02 2.08 -20.14
CA ARG A 238 -16.04 1.35 -20.96
C ARG A 238 -16.48 -0.10 -21.16
N LEU A 239 -16.88 -0.78 -20.10
CA LEU A 239 -17.33 -2.18 -20.15
C LEU A 239 -18.64 -2.36 -20.93
N GLU A 240 -19.57 -1.41 -20.83
CA GLU A 240 -20.79 -1.38 -21.66
C GLU A 240 -20.44 -1.26 -23.15
N GLY A 241 -19.45 -0.42 -23.49
CA GLY A 241 -18.97 -0.25 -24.87
C GLY A 241 -18.31 -1.50 -25.46
N LEU A 242 -17.70 -2.34 -24.62
CA LEU A 242 -17.08 -3.62 -25.01
C LEU A 242 -18.08 -4.78 -25.06
N SER A 243 -19.26 -4.62 -24.47
CA SER A 243 -20.30 -5.65 -24.40
C SER A 243 -21.35 -5.53 -25.52
N LYS A 244 -21.23 -4.50 -26.37
CA LYS A 244 -21.99 -4.33 -27.62
C LYS A 244 -21.29 -5.03 -28.78
#